data_AF-F0V1R6-F1
#
_entry.id   AF-F0V1R6-F1
#
_cell.length_a   1.000
_cell.length_b   1.000
_cell.length_c   1.000
_cell.angle_alpha   90.00
_cell.angle_beta   90.00
_cell.angle_gamma   90.00
#
_symmetry.space_group_name_H-M   'P 1'
#
loop_
_entity.id
_entity.type
_entity.pdbx_description
1 polymer ?
#
loop_
_entity_poly.entity_id
_entity_poly.type
_entity_poly.pdbx_seq_one_letter_code
_entity_poly.pdbx_strand_id
1 'polypeptide(L)'
;MSSHTSGWSNGDDNSETANKEDKKFLSSREIKKEEINRVPKEDLVSNITKDHFFEWSYLSEGAIEDIYLVTAEDSVIKIPAGTYGQKKRRMSDGHLIDRHNNWYGPRKLSHEIEEPNKQVLSNMEKVRRLFEIFKTSEYKELKSLGDWWNKQSEEQQCEILEIFAECEDIRRALAGGKSGKSVDIKKGLKISPEKLTELSRREFKPPKLSDILGSSKFVHLSELGNVGWMAGGVIDEWMVDYISGDFENKEKEGGVNFFSLLEKIFKGEQSFKECMNNETSKFYAECSKQVNSKVSGYRKLGKKESLVTPKVSGVVKGGTIEGSSEIRVSVGTEKNKNSEIKRWRDEEKQENNEQAKKYISSFKSSGREGGIIDVKCKRFEQSWLWFLQMGKQAGCEAAWSLIFRGDVDEKRLCLFEIPNGKSYVREYHLSFMKFSYWWNNNKFWSRCSRYGL
;
A
#
# COMPACT_ATOMS: atom_id res chain seq x y z
N MET A 1 -25.90 -49.86 8.11
CA MET A 1 -25.45 -51.16 8.62
C MET A 1 -24.69 -51.84 7.51
N SER A 2 -23.49 -52.33 7.85
CA SER A 2 -22.82 -53.54 7.38
C SER A 2 -23.41 -54.21 6.12
N SER A 3 -22.70 -54.64 5.08
CA SER A 3 -21.32 -55.10 4.91
C SER A 3 -21.37 -56.14 3.80
N HIS A 4 -20.20 -56.55 3.31
CA HIS A 4 -19.92 -57.89 2.75
C HIS A 4 -20.31 -58.13 1.28
N THR A 5 -19.31 -58.15 0.37
CA THR A 5 -18.52 -59.32 -0.10
C THR A 5 -19.38 -60.25 -0.97
N SER A 6 -18.95 -60.93 -2.03
CA SER A 6 -17.68 -61.28 -2.66
C SER A 6 -18.06 -62.21 -3.81
N GLY A 7 -17.25 -62.37 -4.85
CA GLY A 7 -17.52 -63.42 -5.82
C GLY A 7 -16.50 -63.52 -6.95
N TRP A 8 -15.28 -63.93 -6.61
CA TRP A 8 -14.35 -64.53 -7.56
C TRP A 8 -14.86 -65.91 -8.01
N SER A 9 -14.66 -66.24 -9.28
CA SER A 9 -14.42 -67.60 -9.76
C SER A 9 -13.55 -67.55 -11.01
N ASN A 10 -12.37 -68.15 -10.90
CA ASN A 10 -11.38 -68.37 -11.95
C ASN A 10 -11.88 -69.40 -12.98
N GLY A 11 -11.30 -69.34 -14.17
CA GLY A 11 -11.35 -70.36 -15.19
C GLY A 11 -10.32 -70.03 -16.27
N ASP A 12 -9.07 -70.42 -16.01
CA ASP A 12 -7.98 -70.43 -16.99
C ASP A 12 -8.21 -71.56 -18.00
N ASP A 13 -8.02 -71.28 -19.29
CA ASP A 13 -7.56 -72.28 -20.24
C ASP A 13 -6.71 -71.60 -21.33
N ASN A 14 -5.50 -72.15 -21.50
CA ASN A 14 -4.43 -71.67 -22.37
C ASN A 14 -4.66 -72.05 -23.84
N SER A 15 -4.32 -71.15 -24.77
CA SER A 15 -3.67 -71.54 -26.03
C SER A 15 -2.76 -70.43 -26.56
N GLU A 16 -1.48 -70.74 -26.66
CA GLU A 16 -0.43 -69.93 -27.28
C GLU A 16 -0.69 -69.71 -28.78
N THR A 17 -0.50 -68.49 -29.29
CA THR A 17 0.64 -68.14 -30.16
C THR A 17 0.58 -66.70 -30.71
N ALA A 18 1.73 -66.04 -30.61
CA ALA A 18 2.34 -65.10 -31.56
C ALA A 18 1.92 -63.60 -31.63
N ASN A 19 2.79 -62.79 -31.02
CA ASN A 19 3.51 -61.64 -31.61
C ASN A 19 2.73 -60.38 -32.07
N LYS A 20 2.85 -59.30 -31.29
CA LYS A 20 3.75 -58.15 -31.54
C LYS A 20 3.46 -57.02 -30.54
N GLU A 21 4.54 -56.39 -30.03
CA GLU A 21 4.68 -54.96 -29.66
C GLU A 21 3.55 -54.35 -28.79
N ASP A 22 3.71 -53.85 -27.56
CA ASP A 22 4.84 -53.21 -26.90
C ASP A 22 4.66 -53.29 -25.38
N LYS A 23 5.64 -53.89 -24.70
CA LYS A 23 5.88 -53.69 -23.27
C LYS A 23 7.06 -52.74 -23.14
N LYS A 24 6.87 -51.60 -22.46
CA LYS A 24 7.81 -51.10 -21.43
C LYS A 24 7.28 -49.84 -20.75
N PHE A 25 6.40 -50.06 -19.77
CA PHE A 25 6.45 -49.30 -18.52
C PHE A 25 6.85 -50.28 -17.42
N LEU A 26 7.75 -49.84 -16.54
CA LEU A 26 8.28 -50.52 -15.35
C LEU A 26 9.46 -51.49 -15.56
N SER A 27 10.68 -50.98 -15.35
CA SER A 27 11.65 -51.67 -14.50
C SER A 27 12.65 -50.68 -13.92
N SER A 28 12.32 -50.13 -12.76
CA SER A 28 13.28 -49.61 -11.81
C SER A 28 14.10 -50.79 -11.26
N ARG A 29 15.42 -50.59 -11.11
CA ARG A 29 16.45 -51.50 -10.55
C ARG A 29 17.19 -52.35 -11.58
N GLU A 30 18.33 -51.84 -12.02
CA GLU A 30 19.66 -52.46 -11.90
C GLU A 30 20.62 -51.66 -12.80
N ILE A 31 21.21 -50.57 -12.27
CA ILE A 31 22.40 -50.00 -12.90
C ILE A 31 23.58 -50.59 -12.16
N LYS A 32 24.15 -51.62 -12.78
CA LYS A 32 25.42 -52.22 -12.44
C LYS A 32 26.50 -51.15 -12.32
N LYS A 33 27.32 -51.26 -11.27
CA LYS A 33 28.65 -50.67 -11.21
C LYS A 33 29.51 -51.33 -12.29
N GLU A 34 29.65 -50.67 -13.43
CA GLU A 34 30.73 -50.94 -14.37
C GLU A 34 31.45 -49.62 -14.68
N GLU A 35 32.76 -49.76 -14.85
CA GLU A 35 33.80 -48.75 -14.75
C GLU A 35 33.52 -47.50 -15.60
N ILE A 36 33.40 -46.35 -14.92
CA ILE A 36 33.54 -45.05 -15.58
C ILE A 36 35.02 -44.91 -15.93
N ASN A 37 35.35 -45.26 -17.17
CA ASN A 37 36.56 -44.84 -17.85
C ASN A 37 36.80 -43.36 -17.54
N ARG A 38 37.97 -43.06 -16.96
CA ARG A 38 38.48 -41.70 -16.77
C ARG A 38 38.71 -41.11 -18.15
N VAL A 39 37.70 -40.45 -18.69
CA VAL A 39 37.87 -39.46 -19.75
C VAL A 39 38.86 -38.42 -19.20
N PRO A 40 39.91 -38.03 -19.96
CA PRO A 40 40.81 -36.97 -19.53
C PRO A 40 39.98 -35.75 -19.17
N LYS A 41 40.34 -35.07 -18.08
CA LYS A 41 39.88 -33.69 -17.83
C LYS A 41 40.44 -32.83 -18.96
N GLU A 42 39.78 -32.83 -20.11
CA GLU A 42 39.79 -31.66 -20.96
C GLU A 42 39.20 -30.54 -20.12
N ASP A 43 39.91 -29.42 -20.07
CA ASP A 43 39.43 -28.18 -19.54
C ASP A 43 38.12 -27.83 -20.25
N LEU A 44 37.00 -28.28 -19.70
CA LEU A 44 35.68 -27.73 -19.97
C LEU A 44 35.70 -26.31 -19.42
N VAL A 45 36.33 -25.41 -20.16
CA VAL A 45 35.98 -23.99 -20.17
C VAL A 45 34.57 -23.92 -20.76
N SER A 46 33.57 -24.28 -19.95
CA SER A 46 32.17 -24.03 -20.26
C SER A 46 31.90 -22.57 -19.93
N ASN A 47 32.47 -21.66 -20.71
CA ASN A 47 31.99 -20.29 -20.77
C ASN A 47 30.60 -20.36 -21.39
N ILE A 48 29.60 -20.37 -20.53
CA ILE A 48 28.19 -20.24 -20.87
C ILE A 48 28.06 -18.96 -21.73
N THR A 49 27.41 -19.01 -22.88
CA THR A 49 27.24 -17.84 -23.76
C THR A 49 26.18 -16.89 -23.19
N LYS A 50 26.45 -15.58 -23.24
CA LYS A 50 25.64 -14.49 -22.63
C LYS A 50 24.18 -14.45 -23.08
N ASP A 51 23.85 -14.99 -24.24
CA ASP A 51 22.66 -14.57 -25.00
C ASP A 51 21.38 -15.35 -24.66
N HIS A 52 21.47 -16.49 -23.95
CA HIS A 52 20.32 -17.35 -23.65
C HIS A 52 19.83 -17.34 -22.19
N PHE A 53 20.51 -16.62 -21.29
CA PHE A 53 20.30 -16.76 -19.83
C PHE A 53 19.65 -15.57 -19.12
N PHE A 54 19.15 -14.55 -19.84
CA PHE A 54 18.41 -13.45 -19.20
C PHE A 54 17.26 -13.95 -18.32
N GLU A 55 16.54 -14.98 -18.77
CA GLU A 55 15.42 -15.57 -18.02
C GLU A 55 15.83 -16.42 -16.81
N TRP A 56 17.08 -16.86 -16.75
CA TRP A 56 17.59 -17.77 -15.72
C TRP A 56 18.45 -17.03 -14.70
N SER A 57 18.84 -15.79 -15.01
CA SER A 57 19.42 -14.86 -14.05
C SER A 57 18.57 -14.71 -12.78
N TYR A 58 17.24 -14.94 -12.85
CA TYR A 58 16.30 -14.90 -11.73
C TYR A 58 16.41 -16.12 -10.78
N LEU A 59 17.10 -17.19 -11.18
CA LEU A 59 17.26 -18.44 -10.41
C LEU A 59 18.50 -18.45 -9.49
N SER A 60 19.19 -17.31 -9.36
CA SER A 60 20.47 -17.16 -8.63
C SER A 60 20.39 -17.43 -7.12
N GLU A 61 21.58 -17.51 -6.48
CA GLU A 61 21.89 -17.80 -5.06
C GLU A 61 21.33 -16.81 -4.03
N GLY A 62 20.06 -16.44 -4.16
CA GLY A 62 19.30 -15.57 -3.27
C GLY A 62 20.05 -14.33 -2.74
N ALA A 63 19.67 -13.89 -1.55
CA ALA A 63 20.11 -12.62 -0.97
C ALA A 63 21.38 -12.77 -0.12
N ILE A 64 22.28 -11.78 -0.16
CA ILE A 64 23.35 -11.60 0.86
C ILE A 64 22.90 -10.78 2.06
N GLU A 65 21.91 -9.92 1.90
CA GLU A 65 21.41 -9.03 2.95
C GLU A 65 20.11 -9.58 3.55
N ASP A 66 19.88 -9.30 4.83
CA ASP A 66 18.64 -9.67 5.50
C ASP A 66 17.47 -8.87 4.92
N ILE A 67 16.33 -9.52 4.72
CA ILE A 67 15.10 -8.87 4.26
C ILE A 67 14.31 -8.43 5.48
N TYR A 68 13.90 -7.17 5.52
CA TYR A 68 12.89 -6.71 6.45
C TYR A 68 11.52 -6.73 5.76
N LEU A 69 10.57 -7.41 6.36
CA LEU A 69 9.18 -7.47 5.93
C LEU A 69 8.32 -6.71 6.94
N VAL A 70 7.66 -5.65 6.49
CA VAL A 70 6.57 -5.00 7.20
C VAL A 70 5.28 -5.69 6.75
N THR A 71 4.66 -6.46 7.65
CA THR A 71 3.44 -7.18 7.32
C THR A 71 2.25 -6.25 7.17
N ALA A 72 1.14 -6.74 6.63
CA ALA A 72 -0.10 -5.97 6.54
C ALA A 72 -0.71 -5.60 7.90
N GLU A 73 -0.30 -6.29 8.97
CA GLU A 73 -0.64 -5.96 10.36
C GLU A 73 0.37 -5.00 11.00
N ASP A 74 1.28 -4.47 10.19
CA ASP A 74 2.36 -3.57 10.53
C ASP A 74 3.45 -4.17 11.44
N SER A 75 3.54 -5.50 11.59
CA SER A 75 4.67 -6.13 12.30
C SER A 75 5.94 -6.11 11.45
N VAL A 76 7.10 -5.82 12.04
CA VAL A 76 8.39 -5.90 11.34
C VAL A 76 9.06 -7.25 11.60
N ILE A 77 9.29 -8.02 10.54
CA ILE A 77 9.94 -9.33 10.59
C ILE A 77 11.24 -9.26 9.81
N LYS A 78 12.33 -9.65 10.46
CA LYS A 78 13.63 -9.86 9.82
C LYS A 78 13.72 -11.31 9.34
N ILE A 79 13.98 -11.46 8.05
CA ILE A 79 14.18 -12.72 7.34
C ILE A 79 15.66 -12.80 6.98
N PRO A 80 16.46 -13.65 7.64
CA PRO A 80 17.89 -13.68 7.39
C PRO A 80 18.22 -14.20 5.99
N ALA A 81 19.18 -13.54 5.33
CA ALA A 81 19.59 -13.83 3.95
C ALA A 81 19.97 -15.31 3.74
N GLY A 82 20.75 -15.84 4.70
CA GLY A 82 21.25 -17.22 4.69
C GLY A 82 20.17 -18.30 4.90
N THR A 83 18.92 -17.94 5.19
CA THR A 83 17.85 -18.93 5.42
C THR A 83 17.24 -19.44 4.12
N TYR A 84 17.06 -18.55 3.14
CA TYR A 84 16.32 -18.85 1.92
C TYR A 84 17.15 -18.70 0.63
N GLY A 85 18.29 -18.00 0.69
CA GLY A 85 19.06 -17.69 -0.51
C GLY A 85 20.14 -18.69 -0.92
N GLN A 86 20.68 -19.46 0.02
CA GLN A 86 21.91 -20.23 -0.23
C GLN A 86 21.68 -21.74 -0.36
N LYS A 87 20.70 -22.16 -1.16
CA LYS A 87 20.52 -23.59 -1.49
C LYS A 87 21.39 -23.94 -2.70
N LYS A 88 22.24 -24.97 -2.58
CA LYS A 88 22.87 -25.62 -3.73
C LYS A 88 21.77 -26.16 -4.63
N ARG A 89 21.76 -25.75 -5.90
CA ARG A 89 20.80 -26.23 -6.90
C ARG A 89 21.55 -26.88 -8.05
N ARG A 90 21.03 -28.01 -8.51
CA ARG A 90 21.49 -28.64 -9.74
C ARG A 90 20.55 -28.17 -10.84
N MET A 91 21.10 -27.55 -11.87
CA MET A 91 20.35 -27.17 -13.05
C MET A 91 19.99 -28.42 -13.86
N SER A 92 19.00 -28.30 -14.75
CA SER A 92 18.55 -29.40 -15.60
C SER A 92 19.64 -29.91 -16.55
N ASP A 93 20.62 -29.07 -16.87
CA ASP A 93 21.82 -29.39 -17.65
C ASP A 93 22.94 -30.07 -16.82
N GLY A 94 22.71 -30.28 -15.52
CA GLY A 94 23.64 -30.93 -14.62
C GLY A 94 24.68 -30.01 -13.97
N HIS A 95 24.75 -28.73 -14.34
CA HIS A 95 25.63 -27.76 -13.70
C HIS A 95 25.19 -27.44 -12.27
N LEU A 96 26.19 -27.28 -11.39
CA LEU A 96 25.98 -26.90 -9.99
C LEU A 96 26.00 -25.38 -9.85
N ILE A 97 24.93 -24.85 -9.26
CA ILE A 97 24.91 -23.52 -8.67
C ILE A 97 25.46 -23.66 -7.25
N ASP A 98 26.71 -23.25 -7.08
CA ASP A 98 27.37 -23.13 -5.78
C ASP A 98 28.22 -21.86 -5.70
N ARG A 99 28.66 -21.54 -4.46
CA ARG A 99 29.38 -20.30 -4.11
C ARG A 99 30.66 -20.00 -4.91
N HIS A 100 31.18 -20.94 -5.69
CA HIS A 100 32.38 -20.76 -6.53
C HIS A 100 32.03 -20.45 -8.00
N ASN A 101 30.75 -20.48 -8.36
CA ASN A 101 30.30 -20.19 -9.71
C ASN A 101 30.05 -18.68 -9.88
N ASN A 102 31.00 -17.99 -10.52
CA ASN A 102 30.96 -16.53 -10.70
C ASN A 102 29.76 -16.03 -11.53
N TRP A 103 29.08 -16.92 -12.27
CA TRP A 103 27.85 -16.61 -12.99
C TRP A 103 26.63 -16.49 -12.08
N TYR A 104 26.65 -17.18 -10.94
CA TYR A 104 25.56 -17.23 -9.97
C TYR A 104 26.06 -16.72 -8.62
N GLY A 105 26.21 -15.40 -8.51
CA GLY A 105 26.57 -14.74 -7.25
C GLY A 105 25.35 -14.44 -6.39
N PRO A 106 25.54 -14.29 -5.06
CA PRO A 106 24.47 -13.89 -4.18
C PRO A 106 24.17 -12.40 -4.40
N ARG A 107 22.90 -12.01 -4.44
CA ARG A 107 22.49 -10.66 -4.80
C ARG A 107 22.62 -9.71 -3.62
N LYS A 108 23.18 -8.53 -3.87
CA LYS A 108 22.84 -7.32 -3.11
C LYS A 108 21.34 -7.06 -3.31
N LEU A 109 20.58 -7.08 -2.23
CA LEU A 109 19.16 -6.71 -2.24
C LEU A 109 18.97 -5.20 -2.16
N SER A 110 20.00 -4.46 -1.72
CA SER A 110 20.16 -3.09 -2.16
C SER A 110 20.15 -3.15 -3.68
N HIS A 111 18.98 -2.91 -4.25
CA HIS A 111 18.86 -2.20 -5.49
C HIS A 111 19.70 -0.92 -5.32
N GLU A 112 21.01 -1.02 -5.55
CA GLU A 112 21.70 -0.09 -6.43
C GLU A 112 20.94 -0.22 -7.76
N ILE A 113 19.68 0.24 -7.78
CA ILE A 113 19.17 0.95 -8.94
C ILE A 113 20.27 2.00 -9.05
N GLU A 114 21.19 1.81 -10.01
CA GLU A 114 21.79 2.97 -10.68
C GLU A 114 20.62 3.90 -10.77
N GLU A 115 20.60 4.98 -9.97
CA GLU A 115 19.59 6.00 -10.17
C GLU A 115 19.73 6.23 -11.65
N PRO A 116 18.76 5.81 -12.50
CA PRO A 116 18.82 6.28 -13.86
C PRO A 116 18.88 7.78 -13.65
N ASN A 117 19.56 8.52 -14.51
CA ASN A 117 19.43 9.98 -14.55
C ASN A 117 17.94 10.32 -14.76
N LYS A 118 17.13 10.10 -13.72
CA LYS A 118 15.72 10.27 -13.56
C LYS A 118 15.74 11.72 -13.23
N GLN A 119 15.73 12.49 -14.30
CA GLN A 119 15.23 13.85 -14.29
C GLN A 119 14.08 13.84 -13.27
N VAL A 120 14.31 14.44 -12.10
CA VAL A 120 13.34 14.42 -11.01
C VAL A 120 12.23 15.34 -11.48
N LEU A 121 11.28 14.76 -12.22
CA LEU A 121 10.18 15.52 -12.78
C LEU A 121 9.36 16.08 -11.62
N SER A 122 9.07 17.36 -11.70
CA SER A 122 8.08 17.98 -10.84
C SER A 122 6.73 17.28 -11.00
N ASN A 123 5.87 17.37 -9.99
CA ASN A 123 4.52 16.80 -10.08
C ASN A 123 3.73 17.43 -11.24
N MET A 124 3.92 18.72 -11.50
CA MET A 124 3.35 19.42 -12.65
C MET A 124 3.80 18.79 -13.98
N GLU A 125 5.09 18.50 -14.14
CA GLU A 125 5.60 17.86 -15.36
C GLU A 125 5.09 16.43 -15.54
N LYS A 126 4.99 15.65 -14.45
CA LYS A 126 4.40 14.30 -14.50
C LYS A 126 2.96 14.35 -15.00
N VAL A 127 2.15 15.23 -14.42
CA VAL A 127 0.74 15.41 -14.81
C VAL A 127 0.63 15.96 -16.23
N ARG A 128 1.49 16.90 -16.62
CA ARG A 128 1.52 17.45 -17.98
C ARG A 128 1.83 16.37 -19.01
N ARG A 129 2.84 15.51 -18.76
CA ARG A 129 3.17 14.38 -19.64
C ARG A 129 1.98 13.43 -19.78
N LEU A 130 1.28 13.13 -18.68
CA LEU A 130 0.06 12.33 -18.72
C LEU A 130 -1.04 13.00 -19.57
N PHE A 131 -1.22 14.31 -19.45
CA PHE A 131 -2.20 15.07 -20.23
C PHE A 131 -1.87 15.08 -21.72
N GLU A 132 -0.60 15.19 -22.11
CA GLU A 132 -0.20 15.12 -23.51
C GLU A 132 -0.54 13.74 -24.13
N ILE A 133 -0.42 12.64 -23.38
CA ILE A 133 -0.86 11.31 -23.83
C ILE A 133 -2.38 11.31 -24.13
N PHE A 134 -3.20 11.84 -23.22
CA PHE A 134 -4.65 11.89 -23.44
C PHE A 134 -5.06 12.85 -24.55
N LYS A 135 -4.26 13.90 -24.80
CA LYS A 135 -4.53 14.91 -25.83
C LYS A 135 -4.36 14.32 -27.24
N THR A 136 -3.37 13.46 -27.42
CA THR A 136 -3.11 12.75 -28.70
C THR A 136 -3.95 11.48 -28.87
N SER A 137 -4.61 11.00 -27.81
CA SER A 137 -5.51 9.84 -27.86
C SER A 137 -6.76 10.10 -28.71
N GLU A 138 -7.26 9.07 -29.39
CA GLU A 138 -8.45 9.16 -30.22
C GLU A 138 -9.73 9.16 -29.36
N TYR A 139 -10.52 10.24 -29.45
CA TYR A 139 -11.76 10.42 -28.68
C TYR A 139 -12.76 9.26 -28.91
N LYS A 140 -12.90 8.79 -30.16
CA LYS A 140 -13.85 7.72 -30.51
C LYS A 140 -13.45 6.38 -29.90
N GLU A 141 -12.15 6.10 -29.83
CA GLU A 141 -11.63 4.87 -29.21
C GLU A 141 -11.91 4.88 -27.70
N LEU A 142 -11.56 5.97 -27.01
CA LEU A 142 -11.81 6.11 -25.57
C LEU A 142 -13.30 6.11 -25.22
N LYS A 143 -14.13 6.71 -26.08
CA LYS A 143 -15.59 6.63 -25.94
C LYS A 143 -16.09 5.20 -26.12
N SER A 144 -15.55 4.47 -27.10
CA SER A 144 -15.90 3.05 -27.32
C SER A 144 -15.50 2.18 -26.12
N LEU A 145 -14.38 2.47 -25.47
CA LEU A 145 -13.97 1.82 -24.23
C LEU A 145 -14.95 2.11 -23.07
N GLY A 146 -15.36 3.38 -22.90
CA GLY A 146 -16.38 3.75 -21.92
C GLY A 146 -17.73 3.08 -22.19
N ASP A 147 -18.18 3.07 -23.45
CA ASP A 147 -19.42 2.40 -23.87
C ASP A 147 -19.33 0.88 -23.65
N TRP A 148 -18.17 0.26 -23.93
CA TRP A 148 -17.92 -1.16 -23.65
C TRP A 148 -18.01 -1.46 -22.15
N TRP A 149 -17.35 -0.66 -21.31
CA TRP A 149 -17.40 -0.82 -19.84
C TRP A 149 -18.84 -0.71 -19.32
N ASN A 150 -19.55 0.35 -19.69
CA ASN A 150 -20.90 0.63 -19.18
C ASN A 150 -21.97 -0.38 -19.69
N LYS A 151 -21.69 -1.11 -20.78
CA LYS A 151 -22.57 -2.17 -21.32
C LYS A 151 -22.35 -3.54 -20.67
N GLN A 152 -21.22 -3.77 -20.01
CA GLN A 152 -20.92 -5.04 -19.35
C GLN A 152 -22.04 -5.44 -18.36
N SER A 153 -22.15 -6.74 -18.11
CA SER A 153 -22.98 -7.25 -17.03
C SER A 153 -22.37 -6.89 -15.67
N GLU A 154 -23.20 -6.89 -14.62
CA GLU A 154 -22.73 -6.67 -13.24
C GLU A 154 -21.63 -7.68 -12.86
N GLU A 155 -21.79 -8.94 -13.26
CA GLU A 155 -20.84 -10.02 -13.01
C GLU A 155 -19.48 -9.75 -13.69
N GLN A 156 -19.49 -9.35 -14.96
CA GLN A 156 -18.26 -9.01 -15.69
C GLN A 156 -17.57 -7.75 -15.13
N GLN A 157 -18.33 -6.73 -14.75
CA GLN A 157 -17.75 -5.55 -14.10
C GLN A 157 -17.13 -5.92 -12.76
N CYS A 158 -17.78 -6.79 -11.97
CA CYS A 158 -17.20 -7.35 -10.75
C CYS A 158 -15.91 -8.11 -11.05
N GLU A 159 -15.90 -9.05 -11.99
CA GLU A 159 -14.74 -9.88 -12.32
C GLU A 159 -13.52 -9.03 -12.73
N ILE A 160 -13.74 -8.00 -13.56
CA ILE A 160 -12.66 -7.06 -13.95
C ILE A 160 -12.15 -6.29 -12.73
N LEU A 161 -13.04 -5.85 -11.85
CA LEU A 161 -12.65 -5.11 -10.67
C LEU A 161 -12.01 -5.99 -9.59
N GLU A 162 -12.32 -7.29 -9.56
CA GLU A 162 -11.74 -8.29 -8.66
C GLU A 162 -10.24 -8.51 -8.87
N ILE A 163 -9.71 -8.12 -10.04
CA ILE A 163 -8.27 -7.99 -10.26
C ILE A 163 -7.64 -7.03 -9.25
N PHE A 164 -8.38 -5.98 -8.88
CA PHE A 164 -7.93 -4.95 -7.96
C PHE A 164 -8.45 -5.21 -6.54
N ALA A 165 -9.72 -5.58 -6.41
CA ALA A 165 -10.52 -5.48 -5.19
C ALA A 165 -11.69 -6.48 -5.15
N GLU A 166 -11.93 -7.14 -4.02
CA GLU A 166 -13.12 -7.99 -3.83
C GLU A 166 -14.40 -7.20 -4.17
N CYS A 167 -15.27 -7.74 -5.04
CA CYS A 167 -16.37 -6.93 -5.57
C CYS A 167 -17.30 -6.40 -4.48
N GLU A 168 -17.55 -7.19 -3.43
CA GLU A 168 -18.37 -6.77 -2.27
C GLU A 168 -17.78 -5.58 -1.50
N ASP A 169 -16.46 -5.43 -1.46
CA ASP A 169 -15.82 -4.26 -0.85
C ASP A 169 -16.09 -3.00 -1.67
N ILE A 170 -16.02 -3.13 -2.99
CA ILE A 170 -16.33 -2.02 -3.91
C ILE A 170 -17.79 -1.65 -3.81
N ARG A 171 -18.71 -2.61 -3.83
CA ARG A 171 -20.16 -2.38 -3.68
C ARG A 171 -20.48 -1.66 -2.38
N ARG A 172 -19.83 -2.03 -1.27
CA ARG A 172 -19.97 -1.33 0.01
C ARG A 172 -19.37 0.08 -0.01
N ALA A 173 -18.22 0.26 -0.67
CA ALA A 173 -17.61 1.58 -0.85
C ALA A 173 -18.52 2.51 -1.68
N LEU A 174 -19.14 2.00 -2.75
CA LEU A 174 -20.14 2.71 -3.56
C LEU A 174 -21.43 3.02 -2.78
N ALA A 175 -21.73 2.30 -1.71
CA ALA A 175 -22.82 2.63 -0.78
C ALA A 175 -22.42 3.65 0.31
N GLY A 176 -21.19 4.19 0.25
CA GLY A 176 -20.64 5.14 1.21
C GLY A 176 -20.18 4.49 2.51
N GLY A 177 -19.88 3.19 2.48
CA GLY A 177 -19.39 2.44 3.64
C GLY A 177 -20.43 2.23 4.74
N LYS A 178 -21.73 2.41 4.45
CA LYS A 178 -22.81 2.20 5.41
C LYS A 178 -22.99 0.70 5.68
N SER A 179 -22.97 0.30 6.95
CA SER A 179 -23.16 -1.09 7.35
C SER A 179 -24.47 -1.67 6.79
N GLY A 180 -24.39 -2.87 6.21
CA GLY A 180 -25.53 -3.57 5.61
C GLY A 180 -26.04 -2.96 4.29
N LYS A 181 -25.35 -1.98 3.69
CA LYS A 181 -25.70 -1.42 2.38
C LYS A 181 -24.63 -1.75 1.35
N SER A 182 -25.08 -2.17 0.17
CA SER A 182 -24.26 -2.38 -1.01
C SER A 182 -24.98 -1.76 -2.22
N VAL A 183 -24.20 -1.36 -3.21
CA VAL A 183 -24.69 -0.80 -4.47
C VAL A 183 -24.10 -1.62 -5.61
N ASP A 184 -24.95 -2.09 -6.54
CA ASP A 184 -24.52 -2.74 -7.77
C ASP A 184 -23.51 -1.85 -8.51
N ILE A 185 -22.38 -2.43 -8.96
CA ILE A 185 -21.32 -1.71 -9.67
C ILE A 185 -21.89 -0.97 -10.86
N LYS A 186 -22.74 -1.62 -11.65
CA LYS A 186 -23.36 -1.07 -12.86
C LYS A 186 -24.20 0.18 -12.59
N LYS A 187 -24.78 0.27 -11.40
CA LYS A 187 -25.56 1.43 -10.97
C LYS A 187 -24.66 2.49 -10.32
N GLY A 188 -23.70 2.06 -9.52
CA GLY A 188 -22.88 2.95 -8.69
C GLY A 188 -21.67 3.56 -9.40
N LEU A 189 -21.10 2.92 -10.42
CA LEU A 189 -19.85 3.31 -11.08
C LEU A 189 -20.01 3.37 -12.61
N LYS A 190 -19.89 4.59 -13.15
CA LYS A 190 -19.78 4.82 -14.59
C LYS A 190 -18.43 5.43 -14.91
N ILE A 191 -17.78 4.92 -15.96
CA ILE A 191 -16.48 5.40 -16.43
C ILE A 191 -16.65 5.94 -17.85
N SER A 192 -16.14 7.15 -18.08
CA SER A 192 -16.20 7.90 -19.34
C SER A 192 -14.78 8.38 -19.73
N PRO A 193 -13.89 7.48 -20.23
CA PRO A 193 -12.49 7.81 -20.53
C PRO A 193 -12.32 8.99 -21.50
N GLU A 194 -13.27 9.20 -22.40
CA GLU A 194 -13.26 10.30 -23.37
C GLU A 194 -13.30 11.69 -22.70
N LYS A 195 -13.76 11.79 -21.46
CA LYS A 195 -13.72 13.02 -20.66
C LYS A 195 -12.31 13.45 -20.30
N LEU A 196 -11.34 12.53 -20.20
CA LEU A 196 -9.94 12.88 -20.01
C LEU A 196 -9.36 13.56 -21.25
N THR A 197 -9.76 13.15 -22.45
CA THR A 197 -9.38 13.81 -23.71
C THR A 197 -10.01 15.20 -23.84
N GLU A 198 -11.29 15.35 -23.44
CA GLU A 198 -11.93 16.68 -23.39
C GLU A 198 -11.23 17.62 -22.39
N LEU A 199 -10.75 17.08 -21.27
CA LEU A 199 -10.01 17.82 -20.26
C LEU A 199 -8.60 18.19 -20.74
N SER A 200 -7.88 17.27 -21.38
CA SER A 200 -6.50 17.46 -21.82
C SER A 200 -6.33 18.37 -23.03
N ARG A 201 -7.38 18.53 -23.85
CA ARG A 201 -7.38 19.44 -25.01
C ARG A 201 -7.55 20.91 -24.64
N ARG A 202 -7.89 21.21 -23.38
CA ARG A 202 -7.99 22.59 -22.88
C ARG A 202 -6.59 23.15 -22.64
N GLU A 203 -6.51 24.46 -22.41
CA GLU A 203 -5.29 25.07 -21.88
C GLU A 203 -4.88 24.34 -20.60
N PHE A 204 -3.62 23.88 -20.54
CA PHE A 204 -3.15 23.08 -19.41
C PHE A 204 -3.18 23.91 -18.13
N LYS A 205 -3.96 23.43 -17.17
CA LYS A 205 -3.99 23.89 -15.79
C LYS A 205 -3.94 22.64 -14.91
N PRO A 206 -3.32 22.71 -13.72
CA PRO A 206 -3.38 21.61 -12.76
C PRO A 206 -4.85 21.17 -12.60
N PRO A 207 -5.17 19.90 -12.89
CA PRO A 207 -6.55 19.45 -12.81
C PRO A 207 -7.04 19.57 -11.37
N LYS A 208 -8.35 19.76 -11.24
CA LYS A 208 -9.07 19.62 -9.98
C LYS A 208 -9.62 18.21 -9.83
N LEU A 209 -9.84 17.75 -8.61
CA LEU A 209 -10.44 16.43 -8.40
C LEU A 209 -11.87 16.43 -8.96
N SER A 210 -12.58 17.56 -8.86
CA SER A 210 -13.87 17.79 -9.51
C SER A 210 -13.84 17.83 -11.05
N ASP A 211 -12.66 17.95 -11.68
CA ASP A 211 -12.51 17.78 -13.13
C ASP A 211 -12.47 16.30 -13.53
N ILE A 212 -12.19 15.41 -12.57
CA ILE A 212 -12.03 13.97 -12.79
C ILE A 212 -13.24 13.19 -12.27
N LEU A 213 -13.78 13.59 -11.10
CA LEU A 213 -14.89 12.94 -10.41
C LEU A 213 -16.18 13.77 -10.49
N GLY A 214 -17.27 13.18 -10.99
CA GLY A 214 -18.57 13.83 -11.07
C GLY A 214 -19.51 13.23 -12.11
N SER A 215 -20.78 13.66 -12.11
CA SER A 215 -21.84 13.06 -12.94
C SER A 215 -21.62 13.13 -14.45
N SER A 216 -20.74 14.00 -14.91
CA SER A 216 -20.36 14.21 -16.31
C SER A 216 -18.83 14.20 -16.54
N LYS A 217 -18.08 13.60 -15.61
CA LYS A 217 -16.61 13.56 -15.61
C LYS A 217 -16.10 12.15 -15.93
N PHE A 218 -14.79 11.95 -15.84
CA PHE A 218 -14.14 10.67 -16.12
C PHE A 218 -14.72 9.53 -15.28
N VAL A 219 -14.90 9.75 -13.97
CA VAL A 219 -15.54 8.79 -13.07
C VAL A 219 -16.79 9.42 -12.49
N HIS A 220 -17.91 8.73 -12.65
CA HIS A 220 -19.20 9.09 -12.08
C HIS A 220 -19.62 8.04 -11.06
N LEU A 221 -19.74 8.48 -9.80
CA LEU A 221 -20.22 7.69 -8.68
C LEU A 221 -21.70 8.01 -8.40
N SER A 222 -22.62 7.36 -9.10
CA SER A 222 -24.03 7.79 -9.17
C SER A 222 -24.78 7.72 -7.84
N GLU A 223 -24.56 6.66 -7.04
CA GLU A 223 -25.27 6.47 -5.76
C GLU A 223 -24.61 7.21 -4.59
N LEU A 224 -23.33 7.57 -4.72
CA LEU A 224 -22.63 8.36 -3.71
C LEU A 224 -23.01 9.85 -3.76
N GLY A 225 -23.79 10.26 -4.77
CA GLY A 225 -24.27 11.63 -4.91
C GLY A 225 -23.14 12.65 -4.81
N ASN A 226 -23.28 13.65 -3.94
CA ASN A 226 -22.44 14.83 -3.72
C ASN A 226 -20.91 14.64 -3.55
N VAL A 227 -20.29 13.48 -3.84
CA VAL A 227 -18.83 13.31 -3.89
C VAL A 227 -18.16 14.32 -4.81
N GLY A 228 -18.75 14.64 -5.96
CA GLY A 228 -18.24 15.71 -6.83
C GLY A 228 -18.26 17.10 -6.16
N TRP A 229 -19.27 17.38 -5.32
CA TRP A 229 -19.37 18.62 -4.54
C TRP A 229 -18.44 18.63 -3.32
N MET A 230 -18.26 17.50 -2.64
CA MET A 230 -17.30 17.33 -1.54
C MET A 230 -15.84 17.36 -2.02
N ALA A 231 -15.57 16.83 -3.22
CA ALA A 231 -14.28 16.91 -3.90
C ALA A 231 -13.96 18.35 -4.36
N GLY A 232 -14.98 19.10 -4.79
CA GLY A 232 -14.84 20.42 -5.42
C GLY A 232 -14.30 21.57 -4.55
N GLY A 233 -14.20 21.37 -3.23
CA GLY A 233 -13.81 22.39 -2.26
C GLY A 233 -12.31 22.40 -1.96
N VAL A 234 -11.97 22.12 -0.70
CA VAL A 234 -10.58 22.11 -0.22
C VAL A 234 -9.72 21.04 -0.89
N ILE A 235 -10.32 19.92 -1.32
CA ILE A 235 -9.57 18.81 -1.93
C ILE A 235 -9.04 19.24 -3.30
N ASP A 236 -9.83 19.97 -4.09
CA ASP A 236 -9.37 20.60 -5.33
C ASP A 236 -8.21 21.58 -5.08
N GLU A 237 -8.32 22.43 -4.06
CA GLU A 237 -7.25 23.37 -3.68
C GLU A 237 -5.96 22.61 -3.33
N TRP A 238 -6.06 21.57 -2.50
CA TRP A 238 -4.92 20.72 -2.17
C TRP A 238 -4.34 19.99 -3.38
N MET A 239 -5.18 19.53 -4.31
CA MET A 239 -4.69 18.82 -5.50
C MET A 239 -3.92 19.78 -6.41
N VAL A 240 -4.46 20.98 -6.64
CA VAL A 240 -3.78 22.02 -7.41
C VAL A 240 -2.46 22.42 -6.74
N ASP A 241 -2.48 22.70 -5.44
CA ASP A 241 -1.27 23.05 -4.68
C ASP A 241 -0.22 21.93 -4.73
N TYR A 242 -0.65 20.67 -4.65
CA TYR A 242 0.23 19.50 -4.69
C TYR A 242 0.88 19.31 -6.06
N ILE A 243 0.10 19.48 -7.14
CA ILE A 243 0.59 19.36 -8.52
C ILE A 243 1.54 20.53 -8.84
N SER A 244 1.19 21.74 -8.42
CA SER A 244 1.99 22.94 -8.67
C SER A 244 3.25 23.05 -7.81
N GLY A 245 3.30 22.36 -6.67
CA GLY A 245 4.40 22.46 -5.70
C GLY A 245 4.19 23.55 -4.63
N ASP A 246 3.13 24.36 -4.74
CA ASP A 246 2.81 25.44 -3.79
C ASP A 246 2.54 24.93 -2.37
N PHE A 247 2.19 23.64 -2.22
CA PHE A 247 1.99 23.01 -0.92
C PHE A 247 3.22 23.12 -0.01
N GLU A 248 4.44 23.14 -0.55
CA GLU A 248 5.66 23.17 0.26
C GLU A 248 5.78 24.45 1.08
N ASN A 249 5.48 25.59 0.47
CA ASN A 249 5.51 26.89 1.13
C ASN A 249 4.36 26.99 2.15
N LYS A 250 3.16 26.55 1.76
CA LYS A 250 2.00 26.52 2.65
C LYS A 250 2.24 25.66 3.89
N GLU A 251 2.90 24.51 3.74
CA GLU A 251 3.25 23.64 4.87
C GLU A 251 4.33 24.24 5.77
N LYS A 252 5.33 24.95 5.22
CA LYS A 252 6.32 25.69 6.01
C LYS A 252 5.68 26.79 6.87
N GLU A 253 4.62 27.42 6.37
CA GLU A 253 3.85 28.45 7.09
C GLU A 253 2.85 27.90 8.12
N GLY A 254 2.84 26.59 8.36
CA GLY A 254 1.91 25.97 9.32
C GLY A 254 0.65 25.38 8.68
N GLY A 255 0.50 25.45 7.36
CA GLY A 255 -0.57 24.80 6.61
C GLY A 255 -0.39 23.29 6.51
N VAL A 256 -1.35 22.66 5.84
CA VAL A 256 -1.42 21.21 5.63
C VAL A 256 -1.97 20.92 4.25
N ASN A 257 -1.44 19.90 3.57
CA ASN A 257 -1.95 19.39 2.30
C ASN A 257 -2.20 17.87 2.39
N PHE A 258 -3.42 17.44 2.06
CA PHE A 258 -3.81 16.02 2.12
C PHE A 258 -2.96 15.11 1.23
N PHE A 259 -2.72 15.50 -0.02
CA PHE A 259 -1.97 14.68 -0.98
C PHE A 259 -0.48 14.61 -0.62
N SER A 260 0.09 15.71 -0.14
CA SER A 260 1.47 15.71 0.38
C SER A 260 1.62 14.76 1.57
N LEU A 261 0.71 14.83 2.55
CA LEU A 261 0.74 13.92 3.70
C LEU A 261 0.54 12.47 3.26
N LEU A 262 -0.39 12.20 2.34
CA LEU A 262 -0.64 10.86 1.81
C LEU A 262 0.60 10.28 1.13
N GLU A 263 1.29 11.05 0.30
CA GLU A 263 2.55 10.65 -0.34
C GLU A 263 3.63 10.32 0.70
N LYS A 264 3.84 11.22 1.67
CA LYS A 264 4.82 11.02 2.76
C LYS A 264 4.49 9.78 3.59
N ILE A 265 3.21 9.51 3.84
CA ILE A 265 2.73 8.31 4.54
C ILE A 265 3.12 7.04 3.77
N PHE A 266 2.83 6.99 2.47
CA PHE A 266 3.16 5.82 1.65
C PHE A 266 4.65 5.61 1.54
N LYS A 267 5.42 6.68 1.30
CA LYS A 267 6.87 6.61 1.13
C LYS A 267 7.66 6.40 2.42
N GLY A 268 7.05 6.59 3.58
CA GLY A 268 7.78 6.54 4.86
C GLY A 268 8.67 7.77 5.08
N GLU A 269 8.29 8.91 4.52
CA GLU A 269 9.03 10.16 4.67
C GLU A 269 8.58 10.94 5.91
N GLN A 270 9.45 11.80 6.42
CA GLN A 270 9.13 12.64 7.57
C GLN A 270 7.99 13.61 7.26
N SER A 271 7.09 13.80 8.23
CA SER A 271 5.99 14.75 8.09
C SER A 271 5.72 15.50 9.38
N PHE A 272 5.69 16.83 9.29
CA PHE A 272 5.37 17.82 10.32
C PHE A 272 6.17 17.78 11.63
N LYS A 273 6.10 16.71 12.42
CA LYS A 273 6.76 16.60 13.73
C LYS A 273 7.75 15.44 13.75
N GLU A 274 9.02 15.82 13.87
CA GLU A 274 10.13 14.92 14.22
C GLU A 274 10.19 14.69 15.72
N CYS A 275 10.43 13.44 16.10
CA CYS A 275 10.68 13.08 17.49
C CYS A 275 12.06 13.54 17.91
N MET A 276 12.13 14.26 19.03
CA MET A 276 13.39 14.70 19.65
C MET A 276 13.66 13.87 20.90
N ASN A 277 14.94 13.63 21.21
CA ASN A 277 15.36 12.81 22.36
C ASN A 277 14.89 13.35 23.72
N ASN A 278 14.54 14.65 23.79
CA ASN A 278 14.08 15.35 24.99
C ASN A 278 12.64 15.88 24.83
N GLU A 279 11.77 15.16 24.14
CA GLU A 279 10.37 15.57 23.96
C GLU A 279 9.65 15.70 25.31
N THR A 280 9.29 16.94 25.68
CA THR A 280 8.60 17.27 26.93
C THR A 280 7.10 17.46 26.76
N SER A 281 6.61 17.55 25.52
CA SER A 281 5.20 17.72 25.26
C SER A 281 4.42 16.44 25.57
N LYS A 282 3.42 16.57 26.44
CA LYS A 282 2.43 15.50 26.70
C LYS A 282 1.70 15.04 25.44
N PHE A 283 1.61 15.88 24.41
CA PHE A 283 0.99 15.52 23.13
C PHE A 283 1.83 14.60 22.24
N TYR A 284 3.12 14.39 22.53
CA TYR A 284 3.99 13.53 21.71
C TYR A 284 4.73 12.49 22.54
N ALA A 285 4.08 11.97 23.59
CA ALA A 285 4.64 10.93 24.46
C ALA A 285 5.09 9.66 23.69
N GLU A 286 4.56 9.41 22.49
CA GLU A 286 5.00 8.33 21.60
C GLU A 286 6.48 8.43 21.21
N CYS A 287 7.05 9.64 21.19
CA CYS A 287 8.46 9.86 20.87
C CYS A 287 9.42 9.35 21.96
N SER A 288 8.95 9.21 23.21
CA SER A 288 9.78 8.78 24.35
C SER A 288 9.43 7.38 24.88
N LYS A 289 8.27 6.83 24.50
CA LYS A 289 7.82 5.50 24.91
C LYS A 289 8.58 4.39 24.17
N GLN A 290 8.82 3.28 24.88
CA GLN A 290 9.26 2.04 24.23
C GLN A 290 8.10 1.42 23.42
N VAL A 291 8.45 0.96 22.22
CA VAL A 291 7.54 0.35 21.26
C VAL A 291 7.35 -1.13 21.63
N ASN A 292 6.10 -1.59 21.70
CA ASN A 292 5.79 -3.01 21.91
C ASN A 292 5.51 -3.68 20.55
N SER A 293 6.51 -4.34 19.98
CA SER A 293 6.30 -5.18 18.80
C SER A 293 5.62 -6.49 19.19
N LYS A 294 4.53 -6.82 18.51
CA LYS A 294 3.88 -8.14 18.60
C LYS A 294 3.76 -8.73 17.20
N VAL A 295 3.96 -10.04 17.08
CA VAL A 295 3.50 -10.82 15.92
C VAL A 295 2.04 -11.16 16.19
N SER A 296 1.18 -11.03 15.19
CA SER A 296 -0.21 -11.48 15.33
C SER A 296 -0.26 -12.97 15.67
N GLY A 297 -1.20 -13.37 16.51
CA GLY A 297 -1.31 -14.76 16.98
C GLY A 297 -1.50 -15.80 15.86
N TYR A 298 -1.79 -15.35 14.64
CA TYR A 298 -2.05 -16.19 13.47
C TYR A 298 -0.80 -16.48 12.63
N ARG A 299 0.30 -15.73 12.79
CA ARG A 299 1.55 -15.98 12.04
C ARG A 299 2.57 -16.69 12.92
N LYS A 300 2.95 -17.91 12.54
CA LYS A 300 4.12 -18.59 13.11
C LYS A 300 5.36 -18.08 12.41
N LEU A 301 6.29 -17.47 13.16
CA LEU A 301 7.61 -17.12 12.65
C LEU A 301 8.32 -18.39 12.16
N GLY A 302 8.95 -18.30 11.00
CA GLY A 302 9.85 -19.34 10.53
C GLY A 302 11.01 -19.56 11.52
N LYS A 303 11.64 -20.74 11.50
CA LYS A 303 12.69 -21.14 12.45
C LYS A 303 13.88 -20.16 12.58
N LYS A 304 14.09 -19.29 11.57
CA LYS A 304 15.16 -18.28 11.57
C LYS A 304 14.64 -16.86 11.41
N GLU A 305 13.33 -16.66 11.34
CA GLU A 305 12.75 -15.31 11.29
C GLU A 305 12.72 -14.72 12.70
N SER A 306 12.96 -13.42 12.82
CA SER A 306 12.90 -12.73 14.11
C SER A 306 12.08 -11.45 14.02
N LEU A 307 11.28 -11.18 15.05
CA LEU A 307 10.58 -9.91 15.16
C LEU A 307 11.58 -8.78 15.45
N VAL A 308 11.37 -7.63 14.80
CA VAL A 308 12.16 -6.42 14.99
C VAL A 308 11.32 -5.37 15.68
N THR A 309 11.92 -4.65 16.62
CA THR A 309 11.29 -3.50 17.29
C THR A 309 11.73 -2.21 16.61
N PRO A 310 10.86 -1.54 15.84
CA PRO A 310 11.20 -0.27 15.25
C PRO A 310 11.22 0.85 16.31
N LYS A 311 11.85 1.97 15.95
CA LYS A 311 11.89 3.19 16.77
C LYS A 311 10.96 4.24 16.18
N VAL A 312 10.29 5.04 17.02
CA VAL A 312 9.48 6.16 16.54
C VAL A 312 10.40 7.33 16.17
N SER A 313 10.36 7.79 14.92
CA SER A 313 11.12 8.95 14.45
C SER A 313 10.24 10.17 14.16
N GLY A 314 8.93 9.99 14.04
CA GLY A 314 7.99 11.06 13.73
C GLY A 314 6.56 10.72 14.11
N VAL A 315 5.72 11.75 14.28
CA VAL A 315 4.33 11.57 14.73
C VAL A 315 3.42 12.60 14.04
N VAL A 316 2.27 12.16 13.55
CA VAL A 316 1.18 13.05 13.09
C VAL A 316 -0.12 12.62 13.74
N LYS A 317 -0.89 13.58 14.27
CA LYS A 317 -2.09 13.32 15.05
C LYS A 317 -3.26 14.18 14.61
N GLY A 318 -4.45 13.68 14.90
CA GLY A 318 -5.67 14.47 14.90
C GLY A 318 -5.85 15.19 16.23
N GLY A 319 -6.25 16.45 16.15
CA GLY A 319 -6.78 17.23 17.26
C GLY A 319 -8.07 17.93 16.86
N THR A 320 -8.74 18.54 17.84
CA THR A 320 -9.94 19.32 17.61
C THR A 320 -10.14 20.41 18.66
N ILE A 321 -11.04 21.34 18.37
CA ILE A 321 -11.58 22.32 19.31
C ILE A 321 -12.92 21.79 19.83
N GLU A 322 -12.96 21.43 21.11
CA GLU A 322 -14.17 21.05 21.82
C GLU A 322 -14.80 22.27 22.51
N GLY A 323 -16.12 22.45 22.34
CA GLY A 323 -16.80 23.68 22.74
C GLY A 323 -16.23 24.91 22.02
N SER A 324 -16.03 26.00 22.75
CA SER A 324 -15.52 27.26 22.21
C SER A 324 -14.00 27.44 22.31
N SER A 325 -13.31 26.65 23.15
CA SER A 325 -11.92 26.95 23.51
C SER A 325 -11.06 25.77 23.99
N GLU A 326 -11.58 24.55 24.06
CA GLU A 326 -10.79 23.43 24.57
C GLU A 326 -10.09 22.68 23.45
N ILE A 327 -8.75 22.67 23.44
CA ILE A 327 -7.99 21.86 22.49
C ILE A 327 -7.84 20.44 23.03
N ARG A 328 -8.29 19.47 22.24
CA ARG A 328 -8.16 18.03 22.49
C ARG A 328 -7.28 17.39 21.43
N VAL A 329 -6.38 16.49 21.84
CA VAL A 329 -5.43 15.82 20.93
C VAL A 329 -5.45 14.32 21.16
N SER A 330 -5.53 13.54 20.08
CA SER A 330 -5.48 12.08 20.14
C SER A 330 -4.13 11.60 20.68
N VAL A 331 -4.07 11.23 21.96
CA VAL A 331 -2.92 10.59 22.61
C VAL A 331 -3.19 9.16 23.06
N GLY A 332 -4.45 8.71 22.94
CA GLY A 332 -4.87 7.38 23.38
C GLY A 332 -4.79 7.24 24.89
N THR A 333 -5.55 8.07 25.59
CA THR A 333 -5.64 8.03 27.05
C THR A 333 -6.17 6.68 27.53
N GLU A 334 -5.78 6.26 28.75
CA GLU A 334 -6.31 5.03 29.36
C GLU A 334 -7.84 5.07 29.52
N LYS A 335 -8.40 6.27 29.72
CA LYS A 335 -9.85 6.46 29.78
C LYS A 335 -10.52 6.08 28.46
N ASN A 336 -9.98 6.54 27.32
CA ASN A 336 -10.50 6.11 26.02
C ASN A 336 -10.22 4.63 25.81
N LYS A 337 -9.01 4.11 26.03
CA LYS A 337 -8.70 2.68 25.85
C LYS A 337 -9.67 1.74 26.56
N ASN A 338 -10.07 2.08 27.79
CA ASN A 338 -10.99 1.26 28.61
C ASN A 338 -12.48 1.56 28.39
N SER A 339 -12.83 2.57 27.59
CA SER A 339 -14.21 2.90 27.26
C SER A 339 -14.70 2.17 26.01
N GLU A 340 -15.95 1.71 25.99
CA GLU A 340 -16.59 1.21 24.77
C GLU A 340 -16.84 2.34 23.75
N ILE A 341 -17.07 3.57 24.23
CA ILE A 341 -17.32 4.75 23.38
C ILE A 341 -16.16 5.72 23.56
N LYS A 342 -15.34 5.88 22.51
CA LYS A 342 -14.19 6.79 22.50
C LYS A 342 -14.65 8.23 22.21
N ARG A 343 -14.20 9.22 23.00
CA ARG A 343 -14.66 10.62 22.88
C ARG A 343 -13.50 11.62 22.99
N TRP A 344 -13.62 12.76 22.32
CA TRP A 344 -12.63 13.84 22.35
C TRP A 344 -12.42 14.44 23.74
N ARG A 345 -13.49 14.67 24.52
CA ARG A 345 -13.38 15.12 25.93
C ARG A 345 -12.51 14.24 26.84
N ASP A 346 -12.35 12.97 26.45
CA ASP A 346 -11.62 11.97 27.21
C ASP A 346 -10.15 11.86 26.74
N GLU A 347 -9.77 12.60 25.69
CA GLU A 347 -8.39 12.82 25.26
C GLU A 347 -7.72 14.00 25.98
N GLU A 348 -6.39 14.07 25.82
CA GLU A 348 -5.55 15.07 26.47
C GLU A 348 -5.91 16.50 26.10
N LYS A 349 -6.00 17.37 27.12
CA LYS A 349 -6.34 18.79 26.99
C LYS A 349 -5.10 19.66 26.98
N GLN A 350 -5.10 20.76 26.21
CA GLN A 350 -4.16 21.86 26.47
C GLN A 350 -4.60 22.68 27.70
N GLU A 351 -3.83 22.61 28.78
CA GLU A 351 -4.14 23.30 30.05
C GLU A 351 -3.59 24.73 30.08
N ASN A 352 -2.50 25.01 29.35
CA ASN A 352 -1.95 26.35 29.26
C ASN A 352 -2.81 27.21 28.29
N ASN A 353 -3.39 28.29 28.82
CA ASN A 353 -4.29 29.16 28.06
C ASN A 353 -3.64 29.85 26.85
N GLU A 354 -2.38 30.26 26.96
CA GLU A 354 -1.67 30.92 25.85
C GLU A 354 -1.39 29.93 24.73
N GLN A 355 -0.91 28.73 25.08
CA GLN A 355 -0.73 27.66 24.12
C GLN A 355 -2.06 27.25 23.50
N ALA A 356 -3.13 27.10 24.29
CA ALA A 356 -4.46 26.79 23.77
C ALA A 356 -4.94 27.83 22.74
N LYS A 357 -4.77 29.12 23.03
CA LYS A 357 -5.08 30.21 22.08
C LYS A 357 -4.24 30.10 20.80
N LYS A 358 -2.96 29.75 20.91
CA LYS A 358 -2.09 29.51 19.74
C LYS A 358 -2.63 28.38 18.87
N TYR A 359 -2.93 27.21 19.46
CA TYR A 359 -3.53 26.08 18.76
C TYR A 359 -4.85 26.46 18.08
N ILE A 360 -5.76 27.14 18.78
CA ILE A 360 -7.04 27.61 18.21
C ILE A 360 -6.80 28.53 17.01
N SER A 361 -5.87 29.48 17.15
CA SER A 361 -5.53 30.42 16.07
C SER A 361 -5.00 29.67 14.85
N SER A 362 -4.03 28.77 15.03
CA SER A 362 -3.46 27.97 13.94
C SER A 362 -4.48 27.02 13.31
N PHE A 363 -5.35 26.39 14.10
CA PHE A 363 -6.42 25.54 13.56
C PHE A 363 -7.41 26.32 12.71
N LYS A 364 -7.76 27.55 13.13
CA LYS A 364 -8.68 28.41 12.37
C LYS A 364 -8.01 29.07 11.16
N SER A 365 -6.70 29.30 11.16
CA SER A 365 -6.00 29.99 10.06
C SER A 365 -5.40 29.03 9.03
N SER A 366 -4.71 27.99 9.48
CA SER A 366 -3.91 27.08 8.64
C SER A 366 -4.37 25.63 8.71
N GLY A 367 -5.13 25.25 9.75
CA GLY A 367 -5.67 23.91 9.95
C GLY A 367 -4.73 22.94 10.69
N ARG A 368 -3.58 23.41 11.18
CA ARG A 368 -2.56 22.60 11.86
C ARG A 368 -1.71 23.44 12.81
N GLU A 369 -1.27 22.83 13.91
CA GLU A 369 -0.21 23.34 14.78
C GLU A 369 0.79 22.22 15.06
N GLY A 370 2.05 22.39 14.64
CA GLY A 370 3.06 21.33 14.75
C GLY A 370 2.63 20.04 14.02
N GLY A 371 2.75 18.89 14.67
CA GLY A 371 2.30 17.59 14.15
C GLY A 371 0.81 17.30 14.36
N ILE A 372 0.01 18.26 14.82
CA ILE A 372 -1.41 18.07 15.15
C ILE A 372 -2.28 18.79 14.12
N ILE A 373 -3.08 18.02 13.39
CA ILE A 373 -4.01 18.48 12.35
C ILE A 373 -5.41 18.60 12.95
N ASP A 374 -6.11 19.69 12.65
CA ASP A 374 -7.51 19.83 13.02
C ASP A 374 -8.42 18.96 12.14
N VAL A 375 -8.83 17.81 12.67
CA VAL A 375 -9.66 16.85 11.92
C VAL A 375 -11.13 17.25 11.84
N LYS A 376 -11.53 18.34 12.52
CA LYS A 376 -12.86 18.97 12.38
C LYS A 376 -12.84 20.21 11.48
N CYS A 377 -11.68 20.56 10.94
CA CYS A 377 -11.54 21.55 9.88
C CYS A 377 -12.21 22.89 10.19
N LYS A 378 -12.02 23.36 11.43
CA LYS A 378 -12.62 24.57 12.01
C LYS A 378 -12.27 25.84 11.25
N ARG A 379 -11.17 25.84 10.48
CA ARG A 379 -10.85 26.86 9.48
C ARG A 379 -12.01 27.20 8.54
N PHE A 380 -12.90 26.24 8.27
CA PHE A 380 -14.03 26.42 7.36
C PHE A 380 -15.38 26.60 8.09
N GLU A 381 -15.42 26.57 9.43
CA GLU A 381 -16.68 26.53 10.20
C GLU A 381 -17.41 27.88 10.21
N GLN A 382 -16.71 29.01 10.08
CA GLN A 382 -17.34 30.34 10.16
C GLN A 382 -16.64 31.38 9.28
N SER A 383 -17.17 31.56 8.08
CA SER A 383 -17.07 32.82 7.35
C SER A 383 -18.49 33.37 7.16
N TRP A 384 -18.65 34.68 7.32
CA TRP A 384 -19.85 35.44 6.93
C TRP A 384 -20.30 35.15 5.48
N LEU A 385 -19.40 34.61 4.64
CA LEU A 385 -19.65 34.08 3.31
C LEU A 385 -19.82 32.55 3.32
N TRP A 386 -20.71 32.03 4.17
CA TRP A 386 -20.93 30.59 4.38
C TRP A 386 -21.28 29.84 3.07
N PHE A 387 -21.90 30.51 2.10
CA PHE A 387 -22.18 29.96 0.77
C PHE A 387 -20.92 29.70 -0.08
N LEU A 388 -19.83 30.45 0.13
CA LEU A 388 -18.54 30.20 -0.54
C LEU A 388 -17.75 29.05 0.11
N GLN A 389 -18.12 28.65 1.33
CA GLN A 389 -17.46 27.58 2.10
C GLN A 389 -18.27 26.27 2.10
N MET A 390 -19.42 26.24 1.41
CA MET A 390 -20.28 25.08 1.34
C MET A 390 -19.51 23.87 0.79
N GLY A 391 -19.45 22.79 1.59
CA GLY A 391 -18.77 21.54 1.22
C GLY A 391 -17.28 21.49 1.56
N LYS A 392 -16.60 22.61 1.86
CA LYS A 392 -15.16 22.63 2.20
C LYS A 392 -14.86 21.92 3.51
N GLN A 393 -15.63 22.21 4.56
CA GLN A 393 -15.48 21.51 5.84
C GLN A 393 -15.75 20.01 5.68
N ALA A 394 -16.86 19.64 5.03
CA ALA A 394 -17.21 18.24 4.81
C ALA A 394 -16.15 17.50 3.98
N GLY A 395 -15.63 18.12 2.92
CA GLY A 395 -14.53 17.57 2.11
C GLY A 395 -13.24 17.42 2.90
N CYS A 396 -12.90 18.41 3.73
CA CYS A 396 -11.73 18.34 4.62
C CYS A 396 -11.85 17.20 5.64
N GLU A 397 -13.00 17.11 6.33
CA GLU A 397 -13.26 16.05 7.31
C GLU A 397 -13.25 14.67 6.64
N ALA A 398 -13.84 14.55 5.45
CA ALA A 398 -13.82 13.32 4.65
C ALA A 398 -12.39 12.93 4.28
N ALA A 399 -11.56 13.87 3.81
CA ALA A 399 -10.16 13.62 3.49
C ALA A 399 -9.38 13.14 4.73
N TRP A 400 -9.52 13.81 5.88
CA TRP A 400 -8.86 13.37 7.11
C TRP A 400 -9.37 12.04 7.63
N SER A 401 -10.63 11.69 7.40
CA SER A 401 -11.14 10.37 7.75
C SER A 401 -10.46 9.23 6.98
N LEU A 402 -9.89 9.49 5.80
CA LEU A 402 -9.15 8.50 5.02
C LEU A 402 -7.78 8.16 5.65
N ILE A 403 -7.13 9.14 6.29
CA ILE A 403 -5.84 8.99 6.96
C ILE A 403 -6.03 8.60 8.44
N PHE A 404 -6.83 9.38 9.18
CA PHE A 404 -7.15 9.16 10.59
C PHE A 404 -8.44 8.35 10.75
N ARG A 405 -8.42 7.12 10.24
CA ARG A 405 -9.52 6.15 10.34
C ARG A 405 -9.72 5.67 11.78
N GLY A 406 -10.93 5.22 12.09
CA GLY A 406 -11.26 4.64 13.39
C GLY A 406 -11.64 5.67 14.44
N ASP A 407 -11.61 5.21 15.68
CA ASP A 407 -12.01 5.97 16.86
C ASP A 407 -11.05 7.10 17.20
N VAL A 408 -11.46 7.95 18.16
CA VAL A 408 -10.73 9.17 18.54
C VAL A 408 -9.29 8.89 18.98
N ASP A 409 -9.05 7.84 19.76
CA ASP A 409 -7.75 7.43 20.29
C ASP A 409 -6.81 6.79 19.25
N GLU A 410 -7.36 6.44 18.07
CA GLU A 410 -6.62 5.88 16.95
C GLU A 410 -6.19 6.93 15.92
N LYS A 411 -6.57 8.20 16.09
CA LYS A 411 -6.24 9.29 15.16
C LYS A 411 -4.79 9.77 15.31
N ARG A 412 -3.85 8.84 15.32
CA ARG A 412 -2.42 9.08 15.49
C ARG A 412 -1.59 8.07 14.70
N LEU A 413 -0.74 8.61 13.85
CA LEU A 413 0.20 7.87 13.02
C LEU A 413 1.61 8.13 13.55
N CYS A 414 2.42 7.08 13.57
CA CYS A 414 3.81 7.08 13.98
C CYS A 414 4.67 6.65 12.79
N LEU A 415 5.75 7.38 12.56
CA LEU A 415 6.79 7.01 11.62
C LEU A 415 7.77 6.12 12.35
N PHE A 416 7.85 4.87 11.90
CA PHE A 416 8.69 3.84 12.47
C PHE A 416 9.95 3.68 11.63
N GLU A 417 11.10 3.70 12.28
CA GLU A 417 12.40 3.43 11.70
C GLU A 417 12.86 2.02 12.07
N ILE A 418 13.18 1.22 11.04
CA ILE A 418 13.68 -0.15 11.17
C ILE A 418 15.18 -0.10 11.50
N PRO A 419 15.62 -0.55 12.69
CA PRO A 419 17.02 -0.52 13.08
C PRO A 419 17.85 -1.39 12.13
N ASN A 420 18.96 -0.84 11.62
CA ASN A 420 19.85 -1.50 10.68
C ASN A 420 19.20 -1.93 9.35
N GLY A 421 17.96 -1.49 9.07
CA GLY A 421 17.32 -1.67 7.77
C GLY A 421 17.88 -0.66 6.77
N LYS A 422 18.04 -1.07 5.51
CA LYS A 422 18.32 -0.17 4.36
C LYS A 422 17.13 -0.09 3.41
N SER A 423 16.39 -1.20 3.31
CA SER A 423 15.20 -1.37 2.50
C SER A 423 14.26 -2.36 3.20
N TYR A 424 12.99 -2.36 2.82
CA TYR A 424 12.01 -3.34 3.30
C TYR A 424 10.97 -3.65 2.24
N VAL A 425 10.37 -4.84 2.34
CA VAL A 425 9.13 -5.17 1.66
C VAL A 425 7.98 -4.82 2.57
N ARG A 426 6.95 -4.14 2.07
CA ARG A 426 5.71 -3.92 2.81
C ARG A 426 4.53 -4.56 2.12
N GLU A 427 3.80 -5.33 2.89
CA GLU A 427 2.48 -5.83 2.55
C GLU A 427 1.45 -4.74 2.89
N TYR A 428 0.61 -4.40 1.93
CA TYR A 428 -0.51 -3.49 2.09
C TYR A 428 -1.79 -4.29 1.96
N HIS A 429 -2.62 -4.30 2.99
CA HIS A 429 -4.01 -4.75 2.91
C HIS A 429 -4.91 -3.52 3.01
N LEU A 430 -5.19 -2.90 1.88
CA LEU A 430 -6.25 -1.92 1.78
C LEU A 430 -7.59 -2.66 1.80
N SER A 431 -8.66 -1.97 2.19
CA SER A 431 -10.04 -2.52 2.19
C SER A 431 -10.51 -3.03 0.83
N PHE A 432 -9.74 -2.80 -0.23
CA PHE A 432 -10.05 -3.18 -1.59
C PHE A 432 -8.81 -3.66 -2.35
N MET A 433 -7.63 -3.88 -1.74
CA MET A 433 -6.46 -4.35 -2.50
C MET A 433 -5.41 -4.95 -1.58
N LYS A 434 -4.83 -6.07 -1.98
CA LYS A 434 -3.66 -6.66 -1.34
C LYS A 434 -2.48 -6.61 -2.30
N PHE A 435 -1.41 -5.95 -1.91
CA PHE A 435 -0.19 -5.90 -2.72
C PHE A 435 1.05 -5.80 -1.82
N SER A 436 2.20 -6.16 -2.37
CA SER A 436 3.48 -5.99 -1.71
C SER A 436 4.37 -5.08 -2.53
N TYR A 437 5.08 -4.16 -1.87
CA TYR A 437 5.97 -3.23 -2.55
C TYR A 437 7.32 -3.15 -1.83
N TRP A 438 8.39 -2.98 -2.61
CA TRP A 438 9.75 -2.87 -2.10
C TRP A 438 10.14 -1.39 -1.94
N TRP A 439 10.41 -0.98 -0.70
CA TRP A 439 10.82 0.39 -0.37
C TRP A 439 12.32 0.48 -0.16
N ASN A 440 12.95 1.45 -0.83
CA ASN A 440 14.38 1.75 -0.72
C ASN A 440 14.65 2.80 0.37
N ASN A 441 14.10 2.57 1.55
CA ASN A 441 14.43 3.31 2.77
C ASN A 441 14.15 2.41 3.98
N ASN A 442 14.36 2.91 5.19
CA ASN A 442 14.19 2.16 6.43
C ASN A 442 13.02 2.64 7.29
N LYS A 443 12.12 3.46 6.74
CA LYS A 443 11.05 4.12 7.50
C LYS A 443 9.68 3.82 6.92
N PHE A 444 8.68 3.69 7.78
CA PHE A 444 7.30 3.45 7.35
C PHE A 444 6.30 4.04 8.35
N TRP A 445 5.16 4.54 7.86
CA TRP A 445 4.08 5.01 8.73
C TRP A 445 3.14 3.87 9.10
N SER A 446 2.72 3.83 10.37
CA SER A 446 1.64 2.96 10.87
C SER A 446 0.90 3.67 12.00
N ARG A 447 -0.27 3.15 12.39
CA ARG A 447 -0.97 3.63 13.59
C ARG A 447 -0.11 3.36 14.82
N CYS A 448 0.03 4.35 15.69
CA CYS A 448 0.79 4.21 16.92
C CYS A 448 0.24 3.06 17.81
N SER A 449 -1.08 2.85 17.80
CA SER A 449 -1.76 1.79 18.57
C SER A 449 -1.32 0.37 18.20
N ARG A 450 -0.86 0.13 16.96
CA ARG A 450 -0.33 -1.19 16.52
C ARG A 450 0.88 -1.64 17.34
N TYR A 451 1.56 -0.68 17.94
CA TYR A 451 2.77 -0.89 18.74
C TYR A 451 2.56 -0.62 20.22
N GLY A 452 1.30 -0.58 20.69
CA GLY A 452 0.96 -0.39 22.09
C GLY A 452 1.29 1.01 22.65
N LEU A 453 1.48 2.00 21.78
CA LEU A 453 1.79 3.39 22.16
C LEU A 453 0.54 4.17 22.58
#